data_AF-L9YD01-F1
#
_entry.id   AF-L9YD01-F1
#
_cell.length_a   1.000
_cell.length_b   1.000
_cell.length_c   1.000
_cell.angle_alpha   90.00
_cell.angle_beta   90.00
_cell.angle_gamma   90.00
#
_symmetry.space_group_name_H-M   'P 1'
#
loop_
_entity.id
_entity.type
_entity.pdbx_description
1 polymer ?
#
loop_
_entity_poly.entity_id
_entity_poly.type
_entity_poly.pdbx_seq_one_letter_code
_entity_poly.pdbx_strand_id
1 'polypeptide(L)'
;MGGASALMAINVLLMYVFLATPLAGVNDVLFGAAPILGVLVYGVALYVGQRIAERGVKSGDVGTAFGGMVVLQLAFGIFGAGVLRFAPPESQLAILGLTAIVTALMTAVVTGYVYARSATFEHWGTFSTFAFIGGVVAIAIGSFVVQILLLVGFVLLFLGFVLRLGYEIWQVRDRRNVSTALQTIGVYIAVAGVFVHVLQLVRQYFLSQAD
;
A
#
# COMPACT_ATOMS: atom_id res chain seq x y z
N MET A 1 -4.38 -8.70 14.10
CA MET A 1 -3.05 -8.49 13.49
C MET A 1 -2.58 -9.69 12.67
N GLY A 2 -2.62 -10.93 13.18
CA GLY A 2 -2.05 -12.10 12.49
C GLY A 2 -2.50 -12.33 11.04
N GLY A 3 -3.79 -12.11 10.72
CA GLY A 3 -4.29 -12.26 9.35
C GLY A 3 -3.70 -11.26 8.35
N ALA A 4 -3.54 -9.99 8.74
CA ALA A 4 -2.97 -8.97 7.87
C ALA A 4 -1.46 -9.21 7.64
N SER A 5 -0.74 -9.68 8.67
CA SER A 5 0.66 -10.08 8.56
C SER A 5 0.86 -11.26 7.60
N ALA A 6 -0.02 -12.27 7.65
CA ALA A 6 0.03 -13.40 6.72
C ALA A 6 -0.22 -12.95 5.26
N LEU A 7 -1.23 -12.10 5.05
CA LEU A 7 -1.51 -11.51 3.74
C LEU A 7 -0.34 -10.67 3.22
N MET A 8 0.35 -9.94 4.10
CA MET A 8 1.54 -9.18 3.75
C MET A 8 2.71 -10.10 3.38
N ALA A 9 2.94 -11.18 4.12
CA ALA A 9 3.99 -12.16 3.80
C ALA A 9 3.76 -12.80 2.42
N ILE A 10 2.51 -13.18 2.11
CA ILE A 10 2.12 -13.63 0.77
C ILE A 10 2.42 -12.55 -0.27
N ASN A 11 2.07 -11.30 0.02
CA ASN A 11 2.29 -10.21 -0.92
C ASN A 11 3.77 -9.95 -1.21
N VAL A 12 4.63 -9.96 -0.19
CA VAL A 12 6.09 -9.85 -0.35
C VAL A 12 6.64 -11.00 -1.20
N LEU A 13 6.18 -12.22 -0.96
CA LEU A 13 6.55 -13.37 -1.78
C LEU A 13 6.09 -13.18 -3.24
N LEU A 14 4.87 -12.69 -3.46
CA LEU A 14 4.36 -12.41 -4.81
C LEU A 14 5.19 -11.33 -5.51
N MET A 15 5.59 -10.26 -4.81
CA MET A 15 6.49 -9.25 -5.38
C MET A 15 7.79 -9.89 -5.87
N TYR A 16 8.38 -10.75 -5.05
CA TYR A 16 9.63 -11.44 -5.40
C TYR A 16 9.44 -12.41 -6.56
N VAL A 17 8.37 -13.22 -6.57
CA VAL A 17 8.07 -14.14 -7.66
C VAL A 17 7.79 -13.41 -8.97
N PHE A 18 7.06 -12.29 -8.93
CA PHE A 18 6.70 -11.52 -10.12
C PHE A 18 7.90 -10.81 -10.76
N LEU A 19 9.01 -10.61 -10.05
CA LEU A 19 10.26 -10.14 -10.66
C LEU A 19 10.74 -11.03 -11.80
N ALA A 20 10.55 -12.35 -11.68
CA ALA A 20 10.96 -13.32 -12.70
C ALA A 20 9.95 -13.42 -13.88
N THR A 21 8.96 -12.53 -13.92
CA THR A 21 7.87 -12.57 -14.91
C THR A 21 7.73 -11.24 -15.66
N PRO A 22 7.07 -11.22 -16.83
CA PRO A 22 6.75 -9.97 -17.53
C PRO A 22 5.89 -8.99 -16.72
N LEU A 23 5.28 -9.43 -15.61
CA LEU A 23 4.46 -8.55 -14.76
C LEU A 23 5.29 -7.43 -14.12
N ALA A 24 6.59 -7.65 -13.86
CA ALA A 24 7.48 -6.56 -13.43
C ALA A 24 7.60 -5.45 -14.49
N GLY A 25 7.36 -5.79 -15.77
CA GLY A 25 7.27 -4.89 -16.92
C GLY A 25 6.15 -3.86 -16.85
N VAL A 26 5.05 -4.16 -16.13
CA VAL A 26 3.81 -3.38 -16.17
C VAL A 26 4.03 -1.92 -15.72
N ASN A 27 4.89 -1.71 -14.72
CA ASN A 27 5.17 -0.36 -14.24
C ASN A 27 5.80 0.54 -15.32
N ASP A 28 6.58 0.01 -16.27
CA ASP A 28 7.16 0.84 -17.33
C ASP A 28 6.09 1.39 -18.26
N VAL A 29 5.15 0.54 -18.62
CA VAL A 29 4.05 0.91 -19.51
C VAL A 29 3.18 1.95 -18.83
N LEU A 30 2.84 1.70 -17.55
CA LEU A 30 1.91 2.55 -16.82
C LEU A 30 2.53 3.88 -16.39
N PHE A 31 3.76 3.89 -15.89
CA PHE A 31 4.41 5.11 -15.40
C PHE A 31 5.29 5.80 -16.46
N GLY A 32 5.64 5.13 -17.55
CA GLY A 32 6.50 5.68 -18.61
C GLY A 32 5.79 6.67 -19.53
N ALA A 33 4.48 6.52 -19.77
CA ALA A 33 3.72 7.48 -20.57
C ALA A 33 3.36 8.75 -19.77
N ALA A 34 2.82 8.58 -18.57
CA ALA A 34 2.60 9.65 -17.61
C ALA A 34 2.43 9.05 -16.20
N PRO A 35 3.10 9.56 -15.16
CA PRO A 35 3.02 9.00 -13.81
C PRO A 35 1.60 8.83 -13.27
N ILE A 36 0.69 9.73 -13.64
CA ILE A 36 -0.72 9.65 -13.27
C ILE A 36 -1.43 8.39 -13.75
N LEU A 37 -1.04 7.80 -14.89
CA LEU A 37 -1.69 6.59 -15.41
C LEU A 37 -1.48 5.40 -14.49
N GLY A 38 -0.26 5.19 -14.01
CA GLY A 38 0.02 4.16 -13.01
C GLY A 38 -0.76 4.38 -11.72
N VAL A 39 -0.80 5.62 -11.23
CA VAL A 39 -1.59 5.96 -10.02
C VAL A 39 -3.08 5.66 -10.20
N LEU A 40 -3.67 6.00 -11.35
CA LEU A 40 -5.07 5.73 -11.62
C LEU A 40 -5.36 4.23 -11.76
N VAL A 41 -4.52 3.49 -12.51
CA VAL A 41 -4.71 2.05 -12.72
C VAL A 41 -4.60 1.29 -11.40
N TYR A 42 -3.53 1.52 -10.63
CA TYR A 42 -3.39 0.87 -9.32
C TYR A 42 -4.43 1.37 -8.33
N GLY A 43 -4.73 2.67 -8.31
CA GLY A 43 -5.77 3.24 -7.44
C GLY A 43 -7.15 2.63 -7.68
N VAL A 44 -7.55 2.46 -8.96
CA VAL A 44 -8.79 1.79 -9.34
C VAL A 44 -8.75 0.32 -8.95
N ALA A 45 -7.66 -0.41 -9.23
CA ALA A 45 -7.52 -1.81 -8.86
C ALA A 45 -7.66 -2.02 -7.34
N LEU A 46 -7.02 -1.15 -6.55
CA LEU A 46 -7.11 -1.19 -5.09
C LEU A 46 -8.52 -0.88 -4.59
N TYR A 47 -9.15 0.17 -5.12
CA TYR A 47 -10.52 0.55 -4.75
C TYR A 47 -11.53 -0.55 -5.10
N VAL A 48 -11.45 -1.11 -6.31
CA VAL A 48 -12.33 -2.18 -6.78
C VAL A 48 -12.09 -3.47 -5.98
N GLY A 49 -10.83 -3.88 -5.81
CA GLY A 49 -10.48 -5.07 -5.04
C GLY A 49 -10.98 -4.99 -3.59
N GLN A 50 -10.81 -3.84 -2.94
CA GLN A 50 -11.35 -3.60 -1.60
C GLN A 50 -12.87 -3.73 -1.59
N ARG A 51 -13.59 -3.07 -2.51
CA ARG A 51 -15.06 -3.11 -2.55
C ARG A 51 -15.60 -4.51 -2.79
N ILE A 52 -14.96 -5.29 -3.67
CA ILE A 52 -15.33 -6.69 -3.91
C ILE A 52 -15.09 -7.51 -2.63
N ALA A 53 -13.91 -7.38 -2.02
CA ALA A 53 -13.55 -8.14 -0.82
C ALA A 53 -14.51 -7.85 0.34
N GLU A 54 -14.78 -6.58 0.63
CA GLU A 54 -15.70 -6.17 1.68
C GLU A 54 -17.13 -6.62 1.42
N ARG A 55 -17.59 -6.53 0.16
CA ARG A 55 -18.94 -6.98 -0.22
C ARG A 55 -19.09 -8.48 0.04
N GLY A 56 -18.12 -9.28 -0.38
CA GLY A 56 -18.12 -10.72 -0.14
C GLY A 56 -18.19 -11.07 1.33
N VAL A 57 -17.39 -10.39 2.18
CA VAL A 57 -17.45 -10.61 3.64
C VAL A 57 -18.82 -10.21 4.22
N LYS A 58 -19.38 -9.07 3.79
CA LYS A 58 -20.70 -8.59 4.27
C LYS A 58 -21.85 -9.50 3.83
N SER A 59 -21.77 -10.12 2.66
CA SER A 59 -22.78 -11.05 2.15
C SER A 59 -22.56 -12.50 2.57
N GLY A 60 -21.48 -12.81 3.30
CA GLY A 60 -21.10 -14.19 3.64
C GLY A 60 -20.61 -15.01 2.45
N ASP A 61 -20.26 -14.38 1.33
CA ASP A 61 -19.74 -15.03 0.13
C ASP A 61 -18.20 -15.04 0.15
N VAL A 62 -17.65 -16.19 0.53
CA VAL A 62 -16.21 -16.44 0.62
C VAL A 62 -15.53 -16.31 -0.75
N GLY A 63 -16.19 -16.72 -1.84
CA GLY A 63 -15.64 -16.67 -3.19
C GLY A 63 -15.44 -15.23 -3.66
N THR A 64 -16.46 -14.40 -3.46
CA THR A 64 -16.37 -12.96 -3.74
C THR A 64 -15.32 -12.28 -2.85
N ALA A 65 -15.27 -12.60 -1.56
CA ALA A 65 -14.26 -12.06 -0.65
C ALA A 65 -12.84 -12.39 -1.11
N PHE A 66 -12.61 -13.65 -1.47
CA PHE A 66 -11.34 -14.15 -2.00
C PHE A 66 -10.96 -13.47 -3.32
N GLY A 67 -11.89 -13.33 -4.26
CA GLY A 67 -11.64 -12.66 -5.54
C GLY A 67 -11.17 -11.21 -5.36
N GLY A 68 -11.80 -10.45 -4.46
CA GLY A 68 -11.34 -9.11 -4.12
C GLY A 68 -9.94 -9.08 -3.49
N MET A 69 -9.65 -10.06 -2.62
CA MET A 69 -8.31 -10.22 -2.04
C MET A 69 -7.25 -10.55 -3.08
N VAL A 70 -7.55 -11.40 -4.07
CA VAL A 70 -6.63 -11.69 -5.17
C VAL A 70 -6.33 -10.42 -5.98
N VAL A 71 -7.35 -9.61 -6.29
CA VAL A 71 -7.14 -8.32 -6.99
C VAL A 71 -6.20 -7.41 -6.20
N LEU A 72 -6.40 -7.28 -4.89
CA LEU A 72 -5.53 -6.48 -4.02
C LEU A 72 -4.09 -7.03 -3.99
N GLN A 73 -3.95 -8.34 -3.85
CA GLN A 73 -2.66 -9.03 -3.81
C GLN A 73 -1.89 -8.84 -5.12
N LEU A 74 -2.56 -8.98 -6.26
CA LEU A 74 -1.98 -8.74 -7.57
C LEU A 74 -1.60 -7.27 -7.76
N ALA A 75 -2.47 -6.33 -7.39
CA ALA A 75 -2.18 -4.90 -7.52
C ALA A 75 -0.91 -4.49 -6.76
N PHE A 76 -0.81 -4.81 -5.47
CA PHE A 76 0.38 -4.51 -4.68
C PHE A 76 1.60 -5.34 -5.11
N GLY A 77 1.40 -6.62 -5.44
CA GLY A 77 2.47 -7.53 -5.86
C GLY A 77 3.14 -7.07 -7.15
N ILE A 78 2.35 -6.75 -8.17
CA ILE A 78 2.83 -6.25 -9.46
C ILE A 78 3.50 -4.89 -9.28
N PHE A 79 2.88 -3.97 -8.53
CA PHE A 79 3.46 -2.66 -8.27
C PHE A 79 4.84 -2.79 -7.59
N GLY A 80 4.93 -3.59 -6.52
CA GLY A 80 6.16 -3.80 -5.77
C GLY A 80 7.26 -4.49 -6.58
N ALA A 81 6.91 -5.52 -7.35
CA ALA A 81 7.84 -6.16 -8.29
C ALA A 81 8.38 -5.14 -9.31
N GLY A 82 7.52 -4.29 -9.85
CA GLY A 82 7.89 -3.24 -10.78
C GLY A 82 8.77 -2.13 -10.17
N VAL A 83 8.70 -1.88 -8.86
CA VAL A 83 9.66 -1.00 -8.16
C VAL A 83 11.02 -1.68 -8.00
N LEU A 84 11.00 -2.97 -7.64
CA LEU A 84 12.16 -3.74 -7.23
C LEU A 84 13.05 -4.21 -8.40
N ARG A 85 12.49 -4.42 -9.58
CA ARG A 85 13.21 -4.82 -10.82
C ARG A 85 14.34 -3.89 -11.26
N PHE A 86 14.34 -2.66 -10.77
CA PHE A 86 15.38 -1.68 -11.07
C PHE A 86 16.54 -1.73 -10.06
N ALA A 87 16.44 -2.56 -9.03
CA ALA A 87 17.53 -2.82 -8.10
C ALA A 87 18.41 -3.98 -8.60
N PRO A 88 19.73 -3.95 -8.31
CA PRO A 88 20.62 -5.07 -8.59
C PRO A 88 20.09 -6.38 -7.99
N PRO A 89 20.12 -7.52 -8.70
CA PRO A 89 19.58 -8.80 -8.23
C PRO A 89 20.03 -9.20 -6.82
N GLU A 90 21.31 -9.01 -6.51
CA GLU A 90 21.92 -9.29 -5.22
C GLU A 90 21.37 -8.45 -4.06
N SER A 91 20.80 -7.28 -4.36
CA SER A 91 20.24 -6.35 -3.36
C SER A 91 18.73 -6.53 -3.17
N GLN A 92 18.04 -7.26 -4.04
CA GLN A 92 16.56 -7.32 -4.04
C GLN A 92 15.99 -7.90 -2.74
N LEU A 93 16.57 -9.00 -2.24
CA LEU A 93 16.16 -9.60 -0.98
C LEU A 93 16.48 -8.68 0.22
N ALA A 94 17.62 -8.01 0.20
CA ALA A 94 18.01 -7.06 1.24
C ALA A 94 17.04 -5.86 1.29
N ILE A 95 16.65 -5.33 0.12
CA ILE A 95 15.67 -4.25 -0.02
C ILE A 95 14.30 -4.69 0.53
N LEU A 96 13.80 -5.87 0.16
CA LEU A 96 12.53 -6.40 0.67
C LEU A 96 12.58 -6.61 2.19
N GLY A 97 13.68 -7.19 2.70
CA GLY A 97 13.88 -7.41 4.13
C GLY A 97 13.89 -6.11 4.93
N LEU A 98 14.67 -5.12 4.48
CA LEU A 98 14.71 -3.81 5.14
C LEU A 98 13.37 -3.08 5.05
N THR A 99 12.68 -3.16 3.90
CA THR A 99 11.33 -2.59 3.73
C THR A 99 10.34 -3.20 4.72
N ALA A 100 10.39 -4.52 4.92
CA ALA A 100 9.55 -5.22 5.89
C ALA A 100 9.84 -4.76 7.32
N ILE A 101 11.11 -4.62 7.70
CA ILE A 101 11.53 -4.13 9.02
C ILE A 101 11.02 -2.70 9.24
N VAL A 102 11.29 -1.78 8.32
CA VAL A 102 10.88 -0.38 8.44
C VAL A 102 9.36 -0.25 8.50
N THR A 103 8.63 -0.98 7.66
CA THR A 103 7.17 -0.99 7.67
C THR A 103 6.61 -1.55 8.97
N ALA A 104 7.20 -2.61 9.51
CA ALA A 104 6.80 -3.19 10.80
C ALA A 104 7.05 -2.21 11.95
N LEU A 105 8.19 -1.51 11.96
CA LEU A 105 8.49 -0.46 12.94
C LEU A 105 7.50 0.70 12.84
N MET A 106 7.21 1.21 11.64
CA MET A 106 6.20 2.25 11.44
C MET A 106 4.82 1.80 11.93
N THR A 107 4.43 0.57 11.60
CA THR A 107 3.16 -0.01 12.04
C THR A 107 3.11 -0.13 13.57
N ALA A 108 4.20 -0.55 14.21
CA ALA A 108 4.31 -0.64 15.67
C ALA A 108 4.21 0.75 16.32
N VAL A 109 4.86 1.77 15.76
CA VAL A 109 4.78 3.16 16.25
C VAL A 109 3.36 3.69 16.14
N VAL A 110 2.71 3.53 14.98
CA VAL A 110 1.31 3.97 14.79
C VAL A 110 0.37 3.21 15.72
N THR A 111 0.56 1.89 15.87
CA THR A 111 -0.23 1.07 16.81
C THR A 111 -0.05 1.56 18.24
N GLY A 112 1.20 1.73 18.69
CA GLY A 112 1.51 2.23 20.02
C GLY A 112 0.89 3.61 20.27
N TYR A 113 0.99 4.51 19.30
CA TYR A 113 0.39 5.85 19.38
C TYR A 113 -1.13 5.80 19.52
N VAL A 114 -1.81 4.98 18.72
CA VAL A 114 -3.27 4.81 18.79
C VAL A 114 -3.67 4.18 20.12
N TYR A 115 -3.02 3.11 20.56
CA TYR A 115 -3.39 2.43 21.81
C TYR A 115 -3.04 3.22 23.09
N ALA A 116 -2.03 4.08 23.05
CA ALA A 116 -1.64 4.91 24.19
C ALA A 116 -2.58 6.10 24.44
N ARG A 117 -3.48 6.42 23.51
CA ARG A 117 -4.38 7.58 23.60
C ARG A 117 -5.82 7.14 23.80
N SER A 118 -6.52 7.74 24.76
CA SER A 118 -7.97 7.58 24.94
C SER A 118 -8.83 8.33 23.90
N ALA A 119 -8.20 9.04 22.97
CA ALA A 119 -8.88 9.82 21.93
C ALA A 119 -9.48 8.94 20.82
N THR A 120 -10.46 9.49 20.10
CA THR A 120 -11.03 8.93 18.87
C THR A 120 -10.18 9.32 17.66
N PHE A 121 -9.97 8.39 16.73
CA PHE A 121 -9.18 8.63 15.51
C PHE A 121 -10.03 8.62 14.23
N GLU A 122 -11.34 8.84 14.34
CA GLU A 122 -12.25 8.84 13.19
C GLU A 122 -11.82 9.83 12.10
N HIS A 123 -11.34 11.01 12.49
CA HIS A 123 -10.87 12.05 11.59
C HIS A 123 -9.64 11.64 10.75
N TRP A 124 -8.87 10.63 11.17
CA TRP A 124 -7.73 10.11 10.38
C TRP A 124 -8.20 9.45 9.09
N GLY A 125 -9.41 8.85 9.08
CA GLY A 125 -10.01 8.31 7.87
C GLY A 125 -10.36 9.40 6.85
N THR A 126 -10.91 10.52 7.33
CA THR A 126 -11.21 11.69 6.49
C THR A 126 -9.93 12.35 5.96
N PHE A 127 -8.94 12.55 6.82
CA PHE A 127 -7.64 13.11 6.43
C PHE A 127 -6.90 12.20 5.43
N SER A 128 -6.99 10.88 5.60
CA SER A 128 -6.46 9.91 4.64
C SER A 128 -7.09 10.10 3.26
N THR A 129 -8.42 10.24 3.20
CA THR A 129 -9.15 10.51 1.94
C THR A 129 -8.68 11.80 1.28
N PHE A 130 -8.54 12.90 2.03
CA PHE A 130 -8.03 14.15 1.49
C PHE A 130 -6.59 14.04 1.01
N ALA A 131 -5.74 13.32 1.75
CA ALA A 131 -4.36 13.06 1.36
C ALA A 131 -4.29 12.23 0.05
N PHE A 132 -5.15 11.22 -0.11
CA PHE A 132 -5.22 10.46 -1.36
C PHE A 132 -5.69 11.33 -2.54
N ILE A 133 -6.77 12.09 -2.39
CA ILE A 133 -7.28 12.98 -3.45
C ILE A 133 -6.23 14.03 -3.81
N GLY A 134 -5.67 14.70 -2.80
CA GLY A 134 -4.60 15.69 -2.99
C GLY A 134 -3.37 15.09 -3.66
N GLY A 135 -2.98 13.88 -3.27
CA GLY A 135 -1.87 13.15 -3.88
C GLY A 135 -2.11 12.83 -5.35
N VAL A 136 -3.30 12.32 -5.71
CA VAL A 136 -3.67 12.05 -7.11
C VAL A 136 -3.68 13.34 -7.93
N VAL A 137 -4.25 14.43 -7.41
CA VAL A 137 -4.26 15.73 -8.09
C VAL A 137 -2.85 16.28 -8.27
N ALA A 138 -2.01 16.21 -7.24
CA ALA A 138 -0.62 16.65 -7.32
C ALA A 138 0.17 15.84 -8.37
N ILE A 139 -0.04 14.52 -8.44
CA ILE A 139 0.60 13.69 -9.47
C ILE A 139 0.05 14.01 -10.87
N ALA A 140 -1.25 14.27 -11.01
CA ALA A 140 -1.84 14.66 -12.27
C ALA A 140 -1.20 15.96 -12.81
N ILE A 141 -1.12 17.00 -11.96
CA ILE A 141 -0.46 18.27 -12.35
C ILE A 141 1.03 18.06 -12.55
N GLY A 142 1.69 17.27 -11.69
CA GLY A 142 3.12 16.98 -11.78
C GLY A 142 3.51 16.18 -13.01
N SER A 143 2.58 15.42 -13.60
CA SER A 143 2.80 14.65 -14.82
C SER A 143 2.91 15.53 -16.07
N PHE A 144 2.36 16.76 -16.06
CA PHE A 144 2.25 17.59 -17.27
C PHE A 144 2.75 19.03 -17.11
N VAL A 145 2.80 19.56 -15.88
CA VAL A 145 3.00 20.99 -15.64
C VAL A 145 4.20 21.26 -14.71
N VAL A 146 4.20 20.69 -13.50
CA VAL A 146 5.17 21.06 -12.45
C VAL A 146 5.76 19.81 -11.78
N GLN A 147 6.89 19.33 -12.28
CA GLN A 147 7.46 18.02 -11.90
C GLN A 147 7.70 17.84 -10.39
N ILE A 148 8.01 18.91 -9.63
CA ILE A 148 8.17 18.83 -8.16
C ILE A 148 6.88 18.36 -7.45
N LEU A 149 5.70 18.54 -8.07
CA LEU A 149 4.44 18.04 -7.53
C LEU A 149 4.34 16.51 -7.55
N LEU A 150 5.18 15.79 -8.31
CA LEU A 150 5.26 14.33 -8.23
C LEU A 150 5.75 13.90 -6.84
N LEU A 151 6.75 14.59 -6.28
CA LEU A 151 7.24 14.33 -4.92
C LEU A 151 6.18 14.67 -3.88
N VAL A 152 5.52 15.83 -4.02
CA VAL A 152 4.40 16.22 -3.15
C VAL A 152 3.30 15.15 -3.18
N GLY A 153 2.97 14.68 -4.38
CA GLY A 153 2.02 13.60 -4.60
C GLY A 153 2.40 12.31 -3.90
N PHE A 154 3.65 11.86 -4.06
CA PHE A 154 4.19 10.70 -3.34
C PHE A 154 4.04 10.85 -1.82
N VAL A 155 4.42 12.00 -1.26
CA VAL A 155 4.33 12.27 0.18
C VAL A 155 2.87 12.25 0.64
N LEU A 156 1.95 12.83 -0.12
CA LEU A 156 0.52 12.85 0.21
C LEU A 156 -0.10 11.44 0.15
N LEU A 157 0.22 10.64 -0.88
CA LEU A 157 -0.25 9.25 -0.95
C LEU A 157 0.31 8.41 0.21
N PHE A 158 1.59 8.58 0.53
CA PHE A 158 2.22 7.89 1.65
C PHE A 158 1.58 8.26 2.99
N LEU A 159 1.39 9.57 3.23
CA LEU A 159 0.68 10.07 4.41
C LEU A 159 -0.75 9.54 4.47
N GLY A 160 -1.44 9.48 3.32
CA GLY A 160 -2.76 8.88 3.18
C GLY A 160 -2.81 7.45 3.72
N PHE A 161 -1.83 6.61 3.36
CA PHE A 161 -1.73 5.24 3.89
C PHE A 161 -1.37 5.18 5.37
N VAL A 162 -0.48 6.05 5.88
CA VAL A 162 -0.16 6.10 7.31
C VAL A 162 -1.37 6.52 8.16
N LEU A 163 -2.10 7.54 7.71
CA LEU A 163 -3.34 7.99 8.36
C LEU A 163 -4.40 6.89 8.31
N ARG A 164 -4.53 6.21 7.16
CA ARG A 164 -5.42 5.06 7.02
C ARG A 164 -5.05 3.95 7.99
N LEU A 165 -3.77 3.63 8.12
CA LEU A 165 -3.29 2.60 9.05
C LEU A 165 -3.71 2.92 10.49
N GLY A 166 -3.51 4.17 10.94
CA GLY A 166 -3.96 4.59 12.27
C GLY A 166 -5.48 4.48 12.44
N TYR A 167 -6.25 4.87 11.43
CA TYR A 167 -7.71 4.74 11.43
C TYR A 167 -8.17 3.27 11.53
N GLU A 168 -7.59 2.38 10.72
CA GLU A 168 -7.94 0.95 10.71
C GLU A 168 -7.56 0.28 12.05
N ILE A 169 -6.39 0.62 12.61
CA ILE A 169 -5.97 0.14 13.93
C ILE A 169 -6.91 0.64 15.03
N TRP A 170 -7.34 1.91 14.97
CA TRP A 170 -8.32 2.45 15.90
C TRP A 170 -9.67 1.74 15.78
N GLN A 171 -10.14 1.42 14.57
CA GLN A 171 -11.35 0.63 14.41
C GLN A 171 -11.21 -0.77 15.02
N VAL A 172 -10.05 -1.42 14.92
CA VAL A 172 -9.80 -2.70 15.59
C VAL A 172 -9.91 -2.55 17.11
N ARG A 173 -9.39 -1.45 17.67
CA ARG A 173 -9.43 -1.18 19.12
C ARG A 173 -10.86 -0.95 19.62
N ASP A 174 -11.59 -0.04 18.97
CA ASP A 174 -12.85 0.50 19.49
C ASP A 174 -14.11 -0.14 18.87
N ARG A 175 -14.04 -0.67 17.65
CA ARG A 175 -15.19 -1.27 16.94
C ARG A 175 -15.07 -2.80 16.89
N ARG A 176 -15.11 -3.43 18.06
CA ARG A 176 -15.03 -4.89 18.24
C ARG A 176 -16.19 -5.68 17.61
N ASN A 177 -17.27 -5.01 17.24
CA ASN A 177 -18.47 -5.62 16.64
C ASN A 177 -18.37 -5.76 15.11
N VAL A 178 -17.34 -5.21 14.47
CA VAL A 178 -17.08 -5.39 13.03
C VAL A 178 -16.45 -6.75 12.80
N SER A 179 -16.76 -7.40 11.67
CA SER A 179 -16.19 -8.71 11.38
C SER A 179 -14.66 -8.66 11.32
N THR A 180 -14.02 -9.66 11.93
CA THR A 180 -12.55 -9.82 11.96
C THR A 180 -11.95 -9.83 10.55
N ALA A 181 -12.69 -10.37 9.57
CA ALA A 181 -12.28 -10.38 8.18
C ALA A 181 -12.24 -8.98 7.57
N LEU A 182 -13.26 -8.13 7.79
CA LEU A 182 -13.26 -6.74 7.30
C LEU A 182 -12.09 -5.93 7.90
N GLN A 183 -11.86 -6.08 9.21
CA GLN A 183 -10.73 -5.45 9.88
C GLN A 183 -9.38 -5.91 9.30
N THR A 184 -9.26 -7.21 9.01
CA THR A 184 -8.04 -7.78 8.41
C THR A 184 -7.76 -7.22 7.02
N ILE A 185 -8.80 -7.07 6.18
CA ILE A 185 -8.70 -6.47 4.84
C ILE A 185 -8.25 -5.02 4.94
N GLY A 186 -8.89 -4.22 5.79
CA GLY A 186 -8.57 -2.79 5.98
C GLY A 186 -7.12 -2.59 6.44
N VAL A 187 -6.70 -3.32 7.48
CA VAL A 187 -5.32 -3.25 7.99
C VAL A 187 -4.31 -3.72 6.94
N TYR A 188 -4.59 -4.81 6.21
CA TYR A 188 -3.71 -5.28 5.14
C TYR A 188 -3.51 -4.21 4.05
N ILE A 189 -4.58 -3.60 3.55
CA ILE A 189 -4.47 -2.55 2.50
C ILE A 189 -3.64 -1.37 3.00
N ALA A 190 -3.86 -0.94 4.26
CA ALA A 190 -3.12 0.16 4.83
C ALA A 190 -1.62 -0.18 4.99
N VAL A 191 -1.30 -1.35 5.55
CA VAL A 191 0.09 -1.81 5.71
C VAL A 191 0.77 -2.00 4.35
N ALA A 192 0.11 -2.64 3.38
CA ALA A 192 0.66 -2.86 2.04
C ALA A 192 0.91 -1.52 1.31
N GLY A 193 0.02 -0.55 1.47
CA GLY A 193 0.22 0.80 0.95
C GLY A 193 1.42 1.51 1.57
N VAL A 194 1.60 1.45 2.90
CA VAL A 194 2.82 1.94 3.56
C VAL A 194 4.05 1.19 3.03
N PHE A 195 3.97 -0.13 2.94
CA PHE A 195 5.06 -1.01 2.49
C PHE A 195 5.59 -0.59 1.12
N VAL A 196 4.72 -0.41 0.12
CA VAL A 196 5.17 -0.09 -1.25
C VAL A 196 5.76 1.31 -1.38
N HIS A 197 5.42 2.25 -0.49
CA HIS A 197 6.07 3.57 -0.44
C HIS A 197 7.44 3.47 0.26
N VAL A 198 7.52 2.73 1.35
CA VAL A 198 8.80 2.42 2.02
C VAL A 198 9.73 1.67 1.05
N LEU A 199 9.20 0.75 0.23
CA LEU A 199 9.96 0.01 -0.77
C LEU A 199 10.65 0.95 -1.76
N GLN A 200 9.93 1.97 -2.25
CA GLN A 200 10.49 2.98 -3.15
C GLN A 200 11.61 3.77 -2.48
N LEU A 201 11.43 4.15 -1.21
CA LEU A 201 12.46 4.89 -0.44
C LEU A 201 13.70 4.04 -0.16
N VAL A 202 13.51 2.80 0.30
CA VAL A 202 14.62 1.87 0.57
C VAL A 202 15.37 1.54 -0.71
N ARG A 203 14.66 1.27 -1.81
CA ARG A 203 15.28 1.05 -3.12
C ARG A 203 16.09 2.27 -3.56
N GLN A 204 15.56 3.48 -3.37
CA GLN A 204 16.30 4.71 -3.68
C GLN A 204 17.56 4.88 -2.81
N TYR A 205 17.48 4.54 -1.51
CA TYR A 205 18.63 4.55 -0.62
C TYR A 205 19.73 3.60 -1.09
N PHE A 206 19.39 2.36 -1.45
CA PHE A 206 20.37 1.41 -1.97
C PHE A 206 21.03 1.89 -3.26
N LEU A 207 20.26 2.51 -4.16
CA LEU A 207 20.82 3.07 -5.39
C LEU A 207 21.80 4.23 -5.09
N SER A 208 21.50 5.09 -4.13
CA SER A 208 22.40 6.21 -3.77
C SER A 208 23.72 5.78 -3.10
N GLN A 209 23.83 4.53 -2.66
CA GLN A 209 25.05 3.99 -2.06
C GLN A 209 25.96 3.28 -3.09
N ALA A 210 25.47 3.07 -4.32
CA ALA A 210 26.19 2.39 -5.39
C ALA A 210 26.97 3.36 -6.31
N ASP A 211 26.78 4.67 -6.13
CA ASP A 211 27.55 5.76 -6.74
C ASP A 211 28.67 6.24 -5.80
#